data_AF-A0A9D8K860-F1
#
_entry.id   AF-A0A9D8K860-F1
#
_cell.length_a   1.000
_cell.length_b   1.000
_cell.length_c   1.000
_cell.angle_alpha   90.00
_cell.angle_beta   90.00
_cell.angle_gamma   90.00
#
_symmetry.space_group_name_H-M   'P 1'
#
loop_
_entity.id
_entity.type
_entity.pdbx_description
1 polymer ?
#
loop_
_entity_poly.entity_id
_entity_poly.type
_entity_poly.pdbx_seq_one_letter_code
_entity_poly.pdbx_strand_id
1 'polypeptide(L)' 'MSWSELQRLVEEAETDGSLRRGLRRCRSQRELLMACRRLGYRIQALDLRHARALERQERERITRADRWCAPEIRQGGG' A
#
# COMPACT_ATOMS: atom_id res chain seq x y z
N MET A 1 13.47 2.40 13.59
CA MET A 1 12.54 3.52 13.33
C MET A 1 11.13 2.95 13.29
N SER A 2 10.12 3.72 13.74
CA SER A 2 8.81 3.19 14.09
C SER A 2 7.84 3.19 12.90
N TRP A 3 7.12 2.09 12.70
CA TRP A 3 5.97 1.96 11.79
C TRP A 3 4.93 3.08 11.98
N SER A 4 4.85 3.67 13.17
CA SER A 4 3.97 4.78 13.53
C SER A 4 4.13 6.03 12.63
N GLU A 5 5.34 6.35 12.17
CA GLU A 5 5.57 7.50 11.29
C GLU A 5 4.93 7.29 9.91
N LEU A 6 4.97 6.04 9.43
CA LEU A 6 4.33 5.67 8.17
C LEU A 6 2.80 5.71 8.31
N GLN A 7 2.26 5.23 9.43
CA GLN A 7 0.81 5.30 9.70
C GLN A 7 0.33 6.75 9.73
N ARG A 8 1.04 7.63 10.43
CA ARG A 8 0.71 9.06 10.50
C ARG A 8 0.72 9.73 9.12
N LEU A 9 1.72 9.43 8.28
CA LEU A 9 1.74 9.92 6.90
C LEU A 9 0.49 9.47 6.13
N VAL A 10 0.07 8.22 6.28
CA VAL A 10 -1.11 7.69 5.59
C VAL A 10 -2.39 8.37 6.06
N GLU A 11 -2.59 8.51 7.38
CA GLU A 11 -3.75 9.22 7.95
C GLU A 11 -3.82 10.67 7.48
N GLU A 12 -2.69 11.38 7.47
CA GLU A 12 -2.62 12.76 6.98
C GLU A 12 -2.85 12.82 5.46
N ALA A 13 -2.38 11.85 4.67
CA ALA A 13 -2.60 11.80 3.23
C ALA A 13 -4.03 11.39 2.82
N GLU A 14 -4.76 10.70 3.70
CA GLU A 14 -6.17 10.39 3.50
C GLU A 14 -7.07 11.62 3.71
N THR A 15 -6.67 12.49 4.63
CA THR A 15 -7.41 13.71 4.99
C THR A 15 -6.99 14.92 4.15
N ASP A 16 -5.70 15.10 3.84
CA ASP A 16 -5.18 16.19 3.02
C ASP A 16 -4.98 15.77 1.55
N GLY A 17 -5.88 16.24 0.69
CA GLY A 17 -5.82 16.01 -0.75
C GLY A 17 -4.59 16.62 -1.45
N SER A 18 -3.98 17.67 -0.89
CA SER A 18 -2.75 18.26 -1.42
C SER A 18 -1.55 17.39 -1.12
N LEU A 19 -1.42 16.89 0.11
CA LEU A 19 -0.43 15.89 0.49
C LEU A 19 -0.55 14.64 -0.40
N ARG A 20 -1.76 14.13 -0.58
CA ARG A 20 -2.04 12.97 -1.46
C ARG A 20 -1.59 13.20 -2.90
N ARG A 21 -1.90 14.37 -3.48
CA ARG A 21 -1.48 14.72 -4.85
C ARG A 21 0.03 14.85 -4.95
N GLY A 22 0.68 15.41 -3.94
CA GLY A 22 2.13 15.52 -3.87
C GLY A 22 2.81 14.14 -3.88
N LEU A 23 2.34 13.24 -3.02
CA LEU A 23 2.86 11.87 -2.96
C LEU A 23 2.59 11.07 -4.24
N ARG A 24 1.43 11.25 -4.88
CA ARG A 24 1.10 10.60 -6.17
C ARG A 24 1.99 11.04 -7.34
N ARG A 25 2.61 12.22 -7.27
CA ARG A 25 3.55 12.70 -8.29
C ARG A 25 4.94 12.08 -8.17
N CYS A 26 5.27 11.47 -7.02
CA CYS A 26 6.53 10.75 -6.86
C CYS A 26 6.53 9.50 -7.75
N ARG A 27 7.49 9.41 -8.67
CA ARG A 27 7.62 8.29 -9.62
C ARG A 27 8.61 7.23 -9.12
N SER A 28 9.43 7.57 -8.15
CA SER A 28 10.39 6.66 -7.53
C SER A 28 10.25 6.58 -6.01
N GLN A 29 10.69 5.46 -5.44
CA GLN A 29 10.78 5.30 -3.98
C GLN A 29 11.69 6.36 -3.35
N ARG A 30 12.76 6.76 -4.05
CA ARG A 30 13.69 7.79 -3.59
C ARG A 30 13.01 9.17 -3.49
N GLU A 31 12.25 9.55 -4.51
CA GLU A 31 11.48 10.81 -4.50
C GLU A 31 10.45 10.82 -3.39
N LEU A 32 9.73 9.71 -3.19
CA LEU A 32 8.74 9.61 -2.12
C LEU A 32 9.39 9.80 -0.75
N LEU A 33 10.52 9.14 -0.49
CA LEU A 33 11.26 9.30 0.77
C LEU A 33 11.77 10.73 0.96
N MET A 34 12.26 11.39 -0.09
CA MET A 34 12.68 12.78 0.00
C MET A 34 11.50 13.71 0.28
N ALA A 35 10.35 13.49 -0.36
CA ALA A 35 9.13 14.27 -0.12
C ALA A 35 8.66 14.10 1.33
N CYS A 36 8.60 12.86 1.84
CA CYS A 36 8.22 12.57 3.22
C CYS A 36 9.16 13.26 4.22
N ARG A 37 10.48 13.21 3.98
CA ARG A 37 11.46 13.89 4.84
C ARG A 37 11.31 15.41 4.82
N ARG A 38 11.00 16.01 3.66
CA ARG A 38 10.73 17.46 3.54
C ARG A 38 9.48 17.87 4.32
N LEU A 39 8.50 16.98 4.42
CA LEU A 39 7.26 17.18 5.17
C LEU A 39 7.42 16.89 6.66
N GLY A 40 8.60 16.45 7.12
CA GLY A 40 8.91 16.19 8.52
C GLY A 40 8.79 14.74 8.97
N TYR A 41 8.32 13.83 8.10
CA TYR A 41 8.20 12.41 8.45
C TYR A 41 9.55 11.70 8.35
N ARG A 42 9.84 10.87 9.36
CA ARG A 42 11.05 10.07 9.42
C ARG A 42 10.79 8.64 8.97
N ILE A 43 10.52 8.48 7.68
CA ILE A 43 10.27 7.17 7.05
C ILE A 43 11.53 6.66 6.34
N GLN A 44 11.80 5.36 6.46
CA GLN A 44 12.90 4.67 5.79
C GLN A 44 12.41 3.86 4.58
N ALA A 45 13.36 3.52 3.72
CA ALA A 45 13.11 2.61 2.60
C ALA A 45 12.59 1.24 3.05
N LEU A 46 13.01 0.76 4.23
CA LEU A 46 12.57 -0.51 4.79
C LEU A 46 11.08 -0.50 5.14
N ASP A 47 10.58 0.60 5.72
CA ASP A 47 9.17 0.74 6.10
C ASP A 47 8.26 0.63 4.88
N LEU A 48 8.63 1.30 3.78
CA LEU A 48 7.91 1.19 2.50
C LEU A 48 7.96 -0.22 1.92
N ARG A 49 9.09 -0.92 2.07
CA ARG A 49 9.24 -2.30 1.59
C ARG A 49 8.36 -3.26 2.39
N HIS A 50 8.29 -3.08 3.72
CA HIS A 50 7.40 -3.85 4.59
C HIS A 50 5.93 -3.59 4.24
N ALA A 51 5.53 -2.33 4.07
CA ALA A 51 4.16 -1.99 3.68
C ALA A 51 3.75 -2.66 2.36
N ARG A 52 4.62 -2.60 1.34
CA ARG A 52 4.38 -3.29 0.06
C ARG A 52 4.36 -4.82 0.18
N ALA A 53 5.13 -5.38 1.11
CA ALA A 53 5.12 -6.83 1.35
C ALA A 53 3.81 -7.27 2.01
N LEU A 54 3.32 -6.51 3.00
CA LEU A 54 2.03 -6.76 3.64
C LEU A 54 0.88 -6.63 2.64
N GLU A 55 0.88 -5.60 1.79
CA GLU A 55 -0.14 -5.44 0.74
C GLU A 55 -0.13 -6.62 -0.25
N ARG A 56 1.05 -7.07 -0.68
CA ARG A 56 1.17 -8.26 -1.54
C ARG A 56 0.65 -9.52 -0.84
N GLN A 57 1.05 -9.74 0.40
CA GLN A 57 0.61 -10.91 1.18
C GLN A 57 -0.91 -10.92 1.34
N GLU A 58 -1.51 -9.78 1.67
CA GLU A 58 -2.96 -9.68 1.80
C GLU A 58 -3.67 -9.89 0.46
N ARG A 59 -3.13 -9.33 -0.63
CA ARG A 59 -3.67 -9.52 -1.98
C ARG A 59 -3.57 -10.97 -2.44
N GLU A 60 -2.49 -11.66 -2.10
CA GLU A 60 -2.32 -13.10 -2.35
C GLU A 60 -3.30 -13.93 -1.51
N ARG A 61 -3.55 -13.56 -0.26
CA ARG A 61 -4.56 -14.20 0.61
C ARG A 61 -5.96 -14.03 0.05
N ILE A 62 -6.34 -12.81 -0.34
CA ILE A 62 -7.63 -12.53 -0.99
C ILE A 62 -7.74 -13.33 -2.29
N THR A 63 -6.71 -13.30 -3.14
CA THR A 63 -6.73 -14.05 -4.42
C THR A 63 -6.84 -15.56 -4.20
N ARG A 64 -6.15 -16.11 -3.19
CA ARG A 64 -6.27 -17.52 -2.80
C ARG A 64 -7.64 -17.85 -2.24
N ALA A 65 -8.21 -16.97 -1.40
CA ALA A 65 -9.54 -17.12 -0.83
C ALA A 65 -10.62 -17.05 -1.93
N ASP A 66 -10.49 -16.13 -2.89
CA ASP A 66 -11.38 -16.00 -4.05
C ASP A 66 -11.30 -17.25 -4.94
N ARG A 67 -10.08 -17.78 -5.17
CA ARG A 67 -9.87 -19.05 -5.87
C ARG A 67 -10.44 -20.27 -5.12
N TRP A 68 -10.57 -20.20 -3.79
CA TRP A 68 -11.18 -21.25 -2.95
C TRP A 68 -12.71 -21.10 -2.82
N CYS A 69 -13.25 -19.90 -3.05
CA CYS A 69 -14.68 -19.58 -3.01
C CYS A 69 -15.35 -19.56 -4.39
N ALA A 70 -14.68 -19.97 -5.48
CA ALA A 70 -15.33 -20.23 -6.76
C ALA A 70 -15.91 -21.65 -6.73
N PRO A 71 -17.22 -21.86 -6.43
CA PRO A 71 -17.83 -23.15 -6.68
C PRO A 71 -17.72 -23.42 -8.19
N GLU A 72 -17.36 -24.64 -8.55
CA GLU A 72 -17.31 -25.11 -9.92
C GLU A 72 -18.67 -24.88 -10.61
N ILE A 73 -18.83 -23.79 -11.35
CA ILE A 73 -19.92 -23.67 -12.32
C ILE A 73 -19.45 -24.33 -13.61
N ARG A 74 -19.56 -25.66 -13.61
CA ARG A 74 -19.74 -26.53 -14.79
C ARG A 74 -20.34 -27.82 -14.25
N GLN A 75 -21.53 -28.25 -14.67
CA GLN A 75 -21.75 -28.72 -16.04
C GLN A 75 -23.14 -28.33 -16.58
N GLY A 76 -23.17 -28.00 -17.88
CA GLY A 76 -24.39 -28.02 -18.66
C GLY A 76 -24.51 -29.29 -19.49
N GLY A 77 -25.69 -29.50 -20.06
CA GLY A 77 -25.90 -30.22 -21.32
C GLY A 77 -26.15 -31.72 -21.20
N GLY A 78 -27.38 -32.14 -21.50
CA GLY A 78 -27.81 -33.53 -21.66
C GLY A 78 -29.31 -33.67 -21.49
#